data_AF-A0A7Y5Q5R2-F1
#
_entry.id   AF-A0A7Y5Q5R2-F1
#
_cell.length_a   1.000
_cell.length_b   1.000
_cell.length_c   1.000
_cell.angle_alpha   90.00
_cell.angle_beta   90.00
_cell.angle_gamma   90.00
#
_symmetry.space_group_name_H-M   'P 1'
#
loop_
_entity.id
_entity.type
_entity.pdbx_description
1 polymer ?
#
loop_
_entity_poly.entity_id
_entity_poly.type
_entity_poly.pdbx_seq_one_letter_code
_entity_poly.pdbx_strand_id
1 'polypeptide(L)'
;MRTALLWAVLCVASVQGAEPELRGAWLWGVSASSPAKADALLERARVLRLNALYVLTFYFGSTSAHRSELVPMNASIEPGFDPLGYLIEKGKPLGIEVHAWLIAGSSSGPSKAPWFEAHPNWQARGMGGEPLPWFDLMQPAVREFEADLMLEVARKYDVAGVHFDYIRFENKNVRSTDEVMAEAERQLGFTLAQLSPEKLPLLSYIRGNPVAAPTTAVVHAEFDDGVPAIAVNEVGQGRVVLFNFNAYRLAILSMPAIDQAMRGALESLGAKAGGEVLLLDSDLNAAKYGRSGVAEATNWLKRLGFAPRIIKDADLAQLPAKAVVFLMNHYQMDDAQAGHLLGHARAGGGVLFNDAPINAFPNSPRAAELLGFKQRGTFISSEKQLRACGLPGSFVPGGGQDLPIERMRAMQAAWDQWRKDQVTALVALVSQRLKAEQPDTMLTCAVFQSTGSASYVLQDWPRWVREKLVDYVIPMSYTRTAQELDSRFADWRTVDPTLARIVPSIGLTLTLREGVTPEGHAAKVAEQIEVCRAQKAPGFVIFRLEQMADVTAQKLSETVLREPAPAWRPAHR
;
A
#
# COMPACT_ATOMS: atom_id res chain seq x y z
N MET A 1 62.88 -60.42 -16.04
CA MET A 1 61.43 -60.61 -15.81
C MET A 1 60.86 -59.37 -15.14
N ARG A 2 59.61 -59.06 -15.48
CA ARG A 2 58.82 -57.85 -15.25
C ARG A 2 58.77 -57.38 -13.78
N THR A 3 58.65 -56.06 -13.59
CA THR A 3 57.48 -55.44 -12.92
C THR A 3 57.47 -53.92 -13.12
N ALA A 4 56.46 -53.44 -13.84
CA ALA A 4 56.06 -52.04 -13.88
C ALA A 4 55.13 -51.78 -12.68
N LEU A 5 55.44 -50.79 -11.84
CA LEU A 5 54.53 -50.30 -10.82
C LEU A 5 53.58 -49.27 -11.45
N LEU A 6 52.31 -49.64 -11.61
CA LEU A 6 51.22 -48.69 -11.80
C LEU A 6 50.92 -48.00 -10.46
N TRP A 7 51.04 -46.68 -10.44
CA TRP A 7 50.45 -45.84 -9.41
C TRP A 7 48.95 -45.70 -9.70
N ALA A 8 48.11 -46.30 -8.86
CA ALA A 8 46.68 -46.03 -8.86
C ALA A 8 46.43 -44.69 -8.14
N VAL A 9 46.10 -43.65 -8.90
CA VAL A 9 45.52 -42.41 -8.36
C VAL A 9 44.07 -42.72 -8.01
N LEU A 10 43.77 -42.84 -6.72
CA LEU A 10 42.41 -42.81 -6.19
C LEU A 10 41.88 -41.37 -6.35
N CYS A 11 41.15 -41.12 -7.44
CA CYS A 11 40.25 -39.98 -7.53
C CYS A 11 39.11 -40.19 -6.52
N VAL A 12 39.26 -39.68 -5.30
CA VAL A 12 38.10 -39.39 -4.46
C VAL A 12 37.39 -38.23 -5.15
N ALA A 13 36.36 -38.53 -5.92
CA ALA A 13 35.41 -37.52 -6.35
C ALA A 13 34.81 -36.92 -5.07
N SER A 14 35.22 -35.70 -4.72
CA SER A 14 34.52 -34.91 -3.73
C SER A 14 33.11 -34.68 -4.29
N VAL A 15 32.12 -35.40 -3.76
CA VAL A 15 30.73 -34.98 -3.86
C VAL A 15 30.66 -33.67 -3.09
N GLN A 16 30.85 -32.54 -3.77
CA GLN A 16 30.44 -31.25 -3.23
C GLN A 16 28.94 -31.38 -2.97
N GLY A 17 28.54 -31.43 -1.70
CA GLY A 17 27.13 -31.45 -1.33
C GLY A 17 26.42 -30.24 -1.92
N ALA A 18 25.14 -30.39 -2.25
CA ALA A 18 24.33 -29.27 -2.72
C ALA A 18 24.37 -28.12 -1.70
N GLU A 19 24.58 -26.89 -2.18
CA GLU A 19 24.53 -25.68 -1.34
C GLU A 19 23.16 -25.59 -0.64
N PRO A 20 23.10 -25.22 0.65
CA PRO A 20 21.83 -24.99 1.33
C PRO A 20 21.01 -23.91 0.62
N GLU A 21 19.73 -24.19 0.40
CA GLU A 21 18.80 -23.30 -0.30
C GLU A 21 17.43 -23.36 0.40
N LEU A 22 16.88 -22.22 0.81
CA LEU A 22 15.51 -22.17 1.32
C LEU A 22 14.53 -22.30 0.14
N ARG A 23 13.74 -23.37 0.15
CA ARG A 23 12.70 -23.62 -0.87
C ARG A 23 11.36 -23.61 -0.17
N GLY A 24 10.79 -22.42 -0.08
CA GLY A 24 9.57 -22.17 0.68
C GLY A 24 8.31 -22.06 -0.18
N ALA A 25 7.16 -22.29 0.45
CA ALA A 25 5.89 -21.79 -0.07
C ALA A 25 4.96 -21.33 1.06
N TRP A 26 4.20 -20.27 0.80
CA TRP A 26 3.04 -19.93 1.61
C TRP A 26 1.83 -20.76 1.20
N LEU A 27 1.00 -21.10 2.18
CA LEU A 27 -0.33 -21.65 1.97
C LEU A 27 -1.30 -21.17 3.05
N TRP A 28 -2.60 -21.20 2.75
CA TRP A 28 -3.61 -21.02 3.79
C TRP A 28 -3.85 -22.34 4.53
N GLY A 29 -3.78 -22.33 5.85
CA GLY A 29 -4.15 -23.48 6.70
C GLY A 29 -5.58 -24.00 6.45
N VAL A 30 -6.54 -23.16 6.06
CA VAL A 30 -7.90 -23.62 5.67
C VAL A 30 -7.90 -24.47 4.40
N SER A 31 -6.87 -24.36 3.56
CA SER A 31 -6.66 -25.24 2.40
C SER A 31 -6.27 -26.65 2.84
N ALA A 32 -5.69 -26.81 4.03
CA ALA A 32 -5.43 -28.08 4.69
C ALA A 32 -6.57 -28.43 5.67
N SER A 33 -7.84 -28.25 5.27
CA SER A 33 -9.01 -28.37 6.17
C SER A 33 -9.37 -29.80 6.61
N SER A 34 -8.73 -30.82 6.05
CA SER A 34 -8.90 -32.23 6.40
C SER A 34 -7.59 -33.00 6.17
N PRO A 35 -7.43 -34.23 6.73
CA PRO A 35 -6.23 -35.04 6.49
C PRO A 35 -5.90 -35.21 5.01
N ALA A 36 -6.88 -35.58 4.19
CA ALA A 36 -6.67 -35.80 2.75
C ALA A 36 -6.20 -34.53 2.00
N LYS A 37 -6.70 -33.35 2.39
CA LYS A 37 -6.25 -32.08 1.79
C LYS A 37 -4.85 -31.69 2.26
N ALA A 38 -4.55 -31.93 3.54
CA ALA A 38 -3.22 -31.70 4.08
C ALA A 38 -2.18 -32.60 3.41
N ASP A 39 -2.48 -33.90 3.23
CA ASP A 39 -1.63 -34.86 2.53
C ASP A 39 -1.37 -34.44 1.08
N ALA A 40 -2.39 -33.96 0.36
CA ALA A 40 -2.22 -33.46 -1.01
C ALA A 40 -1.27 -32.24 -1.09
N LEU A 41 -1.33 -31.35 -0.10
CA LEU A 41 -0.43 -30.18 -0.02
C LEU A 41 1.01 -30.60 0.30
N LEU A 42 1.20 -31.55 1.23
CA LEU A 42 2.52 -32.11 1.55
C LEU A 42 3.11 -32.87 0.36
N GLU A 43 2.31 -33.64 -0.37
CA GLU A 43 2.75 -34.33 -1.57
C GLU A 43 3.18 -33.34 -2.66
N ARG A 44 2.43 -32.26 -2.84
CA ARG A 44 2.84 -31.19 -3.77
C ARG A 44 4.15 -30.53 -3.33
N ALA A 45 4.32 -30.25 -2.04
CA ALA A 45 5.57 -29.72 -1.49
C ALA A 45 6.74 -30.69 -1.72
N ARG A 46 6.51 -31.99 -1.55
CA ARG A 46 7.48 -33.05 -1.82
C ARG A 46 7.87 -33.14 -3.30
N VAL A 47 6.91 -33.09 -4.21
CA VAL A 47 7.15 -33.06 -5.68
C VAL A 47 8.03 -31.87 -6.04
N LEU A 48 7.74 -30.70 -5.47
CA LEU A 48 8.53 -29.48 -5.66
C LEU A 48 9.87 -29.47 -4.90
N ARG A 49 10.13 -30.47 -4.04
CA ARG A 49 11.30 -30.52 -3.16
C ARG A 49 11.44 -29.25 -2.31
N LEU A 50 10.31 -28.77 -1.79
CA LEU A 50 10.27 -27.68 -0.81
C LEU A 50 10.75 -28.19 0.54
N ASN A 51 11.38 -27.31 1.31
CA ASN A 51 11.86 -27.59 2.67
C ASN A 51 11.27 -26.66 3.73
N ALA A 52 10.43 -25.68 3.33
CA ALA A 52 9.70 -24.82 4.26
C ALA A 52 8.26 -24.54 3.80
N LEU A 53 7.31 -24.61 4.72
CA LEU A 53 5.91 -24.23 4.52
C LEU A 53 5.50 -23.14 5.52
N TYR A 54 5.01 -22.02 5.02
CA TYR A 54 4.48 -20.92 5.82
C TYR A 54 2.95 -21.00 5.80
N VAL A 55 2.39 -21.51 6.90
CA VAL A 55 0.97 -21.89 6.98
C VAL A 55 0.18 -20.78 7.65
N LEU A 56 -0.72 -20.13 6.91
CA LEU A 56 -1.60 -19.12 7.51
C LEU A 56 -2.47 -19.78 8.56
N THR A 57 -2.22 -19.46 9.81
CA THR A 57 -2.86 -20.09 10.96
C THR A 57 -3.69 -19.13 11.80
N PHE A 58 -3.53 -17.82 11.60
CA PHE A 58 -4.36 -16.79 12.23
C PHE A 58 -4.89 -15.80 11.20
N TYR A 59 -6.21 -15.72 11.10
CA TYR A 59 -6.92 -15.04 10.01
C TYR A 59 -7.56 -13.75 10.49
N PHE A 60 -6.91 -12.63 10.16
CA PHE A 60 -7.50 -11.29 10.22
C PHE A 60 -8.18 -10.98 11.56
N GLY A 61 -7.56 -11.32 12.69
CA GLY A 61 -8.13 -11.02 14.01
C GLY A 61 -9.26 -11.93 14.49
N SER A 62 -9.69 -12.94 13.72
CA SER A 62 -11.01 -13.56 13.91
C SER A 62 -10.98 -15.06 14.19
N THR A 63 -10.27 -15.84 13.39
CA THR A 63 -10.30 -17.30 13.42
C THR A 63 -8.91 -17.89 13.22
N SER A 64 -8.73 -19.15 13.61
CA SER A 64 -7.47 -19.88 13.47
C SER A 64 -7.57 -21.13 12.59
N ALA A 65 -6.41 -21.62 12.14
CA ALA A 65 -6.23 -22.98 11.61
C ALA A 65 -5.32 -23.83 12.51
N HIS A 66 -5.31 -23.50 13.80
CA HIS A 66 -4.65 -24.20 14.90
C HIS A 66 -5.54 -24.12 16.14
N ARG A 67 -5.27 -24.96 17.15
CA ARG A 67 -5.98 -24.92 18.43
C ARG A 67 -5.52 -23.71 19.23
N SER A 68 -6.41 -22.73 19.39
CA SER A 68 -6.19 -21.52 20.16
C SER A 68 -7.19 -21.41 21.31
N GLU A 69 -6.74 -20.83 22.42
CA GLU A 69 -7.58 -20.40 23.54
C GLU A 69 -8.11 -18.97 23.33
N LEU A 70 -7.51 -18.22 22.41
CA LEU A 70 -7.81 -16.82 22.16
C LEU A 70 -8.86 -16.65 21.06
N VAL A 71 -8.80 -17.45 20.00
CA VAL A 71 -9.75 -17.37 18.88
C VAL A 71 -10.31 -18.73 18.48
N PRO A 72 -11.55 -18.77 17.93
CA PRO A 72 -12.16 -20.01 17.48
C PRO A 72 -11.48 -20.56 16.22
N MET A 73 -11.49 -21.88 16.09
CA MET A 73 -11.13 -22.57 14.86
C MET A 73 -12.02 -22.10 13.70
N ASN A 74 -11.44 -21.95 12.51
CA ASN A 74 -12.17 -21.58 11.33
C ASN A 74 -13.21 -22.65 10.95
N ALA A 75 -14.45 -22.22 10.69
CA ALA A 75 -15.58 -23.12 10.41
C ALA A 75 -15.43 -23.98 9.14
N SER A 76 -14.49 -23.65 8.24
CA SER A 76 -14.21 -24.49 7.06
C SER A 76 -13.36 -25.73 7.36
N ILE A 77 -12.81 -25.84 8.57
CA ILE A 77 -11.97 -26.96 9.01
C ILE A 77 -12.86 -28.08 9.54
N GLU A 78 -12.51 -29.32 9.19
CA GLU A 78 -13.22 -30.51 9.68
C GLU A 78 -13.28 -30.54 11.22
N PRO A 79 -14.44 -30.79 11.84
CA PRO A 79 -14.58 -30.78 13.29
C PRO A 79 -13.56 -31.69 13.99
N GLY A 80 -12.83 -31.13 14.97
CA GLY A 80 -11.82 -31.85 15.75
C GLY A 80 -10.44 -31.96 15.07
N PHE A 81 -10.34 -31.61 13.78
CA PHE A 81 -9.08 -31.62 13.06
C PHE A 81 -8.22 -30.39 13.37
N ASP A 82 -6.91 -30.59 13.46
CA ASP A 82 -5.91 -29.54 13.70
C ASP A 82 -4.93 -29.47 12.51
N PRO A 83 -5.19 -28.59 11.53
CA PRO A 83 -4.37 -28.49 10.32
C PRO A 83 -2.90 -28.19 10.60
N LEU A 84 -2.59 -27.23 11.49
CA LEU A 84 -1.21 -26.86 11.78
C LEU A 84 -0.45 -28.04 12.42
N GLY A 85 -1.04 -28.67 13.44
CA GLY A 85 -0.44 -29.83 14.10
C GLY A 85 -0.20 -30.99 13.13
N TYR A 86 -1.17 -31.26 12.25
CA TYR A 86 -1.06 -32.32 11.25
C TYR A 86 0.07 -32.07 10.25
N LEU A 87 0.18 -30.84 9.73
CA LEU A 87 1.24 -30.47 8.79
C LEU A 87 2.63 -30.57 9.42
N ILE A 88 2.77 -30.22 10.71
CA ILE A 88 4.03 -30.37 11.45
C ILE A 88 4.40 -31.86 11.57
N GLU A 89 3.48 -32.69 12.06
CA GLU A 89 3.71 -34.12 12.28
C GLU A 89 4.10 -34.84 10.98
N LYS A 90 3.34 -34.61 9.90
CA LYS A 90 3.55 -35.28 8.61
C LYS A 90 4.64 -34.66 7.76
N GLY A 91 4.92 -33.35 7.93
CA GLY A 91 5.99 -32.65 7.21
C GLY A 91 7.39 -32.99 7.73
N LYS A 92 7.55 -33.21 9.03
CA LYS A 92 8.85 -33.52 9.67
C LYS A 92 9.61 -34.69 9.03
N PRO A 93 9.02 -35.90 8.80
CA PRO A 93 9.73 -37.00 8.13
C PRO A 93 10.05 -36.73 6.65
N LEU A 94 9.43 -35.71 6.03
CA LEU A 94 9.71 -35.27 4.67
C LEU A 94 10.82 -34.21 4.60
N GLY A 95 11.37 -33.79 5.74
CA GLY A 95 12.35 -32.70 5.81
C GLY A 95 11.73 -31.31 5.56
N ILE A 96 10.42 -31.16 5.80
CA ILE A 96 9.69 -29.92 5.62
C ILE A 96 9.54 -29.21 6.96
N GLU A 97 10.13 -28.02 7.07
CA GLU A 97 9.96 -27.10 8.19
C GLU A 97 8.61 -26.38 8.08
N VAL A 98 7.83 -26.35 9.16
CA VAL A 98 6.54 -25.64 9.19
C VAL A 98 6.66 -24.38 10.02
N HIS A 99 6.28 -23.26 9.42
CA HIS A 99 6.21 -21.95 10.03
C HIS A 99 4.76 -21.51 10.20
N ALA A 100 4.39 -21.10 11.41
CA ALA A 100 3.07 -20.55 11.68
C ALA A 100 2.99 -19.11 11.19
N TRP A 101 2.16 -18.83 10.18
CA TRP A 101 1.96 -17.51 9.61
C TRP A 101 0.72 -16.83 10.21
N LEU A 102 0.90 -15.62 10.73
CA LEU A 102 -0.13 -14.83 11.41
C LEU A 102 -0.31 -13.45 10.74
N ILE A 103 -1.56 -13.07 10.47
CA ILE A 103 -1.92 -11.71 10.07
C ILE A 103 -1.95 -10.82 11.31
N ALA A 104 -1.00 -9.89 11.40
CA ALA A 104 -0.97 -8.80 12.36
C ALA A 104 -1.61 -7.54 11.76
N GLY A 105 -2.25 -6.70 12.56
CA GLY A 105 -2.86 -5.44 12.12
C GLY A 105 -4.19 -5.58 11.38
N SER A 106 -4.24 -6.31 10.26
CA SER A 106 -5.46 -6.34 9.44
C SER A 106 -6.60 -7.15 10.08
N SER A 107 -7.82 -6.60 10.07
CA SER A 107 -9.05 -7.31 10.43
C SER A 107 -10.05 -7.38 9.27
N SER A 108 -9.59 -7.19 8.03
CA SER A 108 -10.44 -7.13 6.83
C SER A 108 -10.86 -8.51 6.31
N GLY A 109 -10.89 -9.52 7.18
CA GLY A 109 -11.32 -10.87 6.84
C GLY A 109 -12.83 -10.96 6.63
N PRO A 110 -13.31 -12.10 6.07
CA PRO A 110 -14.75 -12.32 5.88
C PRO A 110 -15.52 -12.43 7.20
N SER A 111 -14.83 -12.78 8.29
CA SER A 111 -15.37 -12.85 9.64
C SER A 111 -15.02 -11.57 10.41
N LYS A 112 -16.01 -10.97 11.08
CA LYS A 112 -15.75 -9.82 11.96
C LYS A 112 -14.87 -10.28 13.13
N ALA A 113 -13.79 -9.54 13.38
CA ALA A 113 -12.99 -9.72 14.59
C ALA A 113 -13.87 -9.37 15.81
N PRO A 114 -14.11 -10.30 16.75
CA PRO A 114 -14.99 -10.05 17.90
C PRO A 114 -14.41 -9.03 18.90
N TRP A 115 -13.11 -8.78 18.79
CA TRP A 115 -12.34 -7.94 19.72
C TRP A 115 -12.79 -6.49 19.76
N PHE A 116 -13.31 -5.93 18.67
CA PHE A 116 -13.71 -4.52 18.66
C PHE A 116 -14.99 -4.23 19.42
N GLU A 117 -15.83 -5.24 19.67
CA GLU A 117 -17.02 -5.08 20.52
C GLU A 117 -16.61 -5.04 22.00
N ALA A 118 -15.69 -5.92 22.41
CA ALA A 118 -15.16 -5.97 23.76
C ALA A 118 -14.15 -4.85 24.07
N HIS A 119 -13.38 -4.43 23.06
CA HIS A 119 -12.33 -3.42 23.14
C HIS A 119 -12.44 -2.40 21.99
N PRO A 120 -13.41 -1.47 22.03
CA PRO A 120 -13.63 -0.52 20.93
C PRO A 120 -12.43 0.38 20.61
N ASN A 121 -11.53 0.60 21.58
CA ASN A 121 -10.30 1.38 21.42
C ASN A 121 -9.16 0.60 20.73
N TRP A 122 -9.33 -0.69 20.48
CA TRP A 122 -8.38 -1.49 19.71
C TRP A 122 -8.58 -1.34 18.21
N GLN A 123 -9.73 -0.80 17.77
CA GLN A 123 -10.00 -0.55 16.37
C GLN A 123 -9.36 0.76 15.92
N ALA A 124 -8.52 0.69 14.89
CA ALA A 124 -7.95 1.86 14.26
C ALA A 124 -9.05 2.72 13.61
N ARG A 125 -8.80 4.03 13.55
CA ARG A 125 -9.73 4.98 12.93
C ARG A 125 -9.06 5.73 11.80
N GLY A 126 -9.86 6.09 10.80
CA GLY A 126 -9.43 7.05 9.80
C GLY A 126 -9.33 8.44 10.42
N MET A 127 -8.68 9.37 9.70
CA MET A 127 -8.52 10.74 10.17
C MET A 127 -9.86 11.44 10.47
N GLY A 128 -10.94 11.05 9.79
CA GLY A 128 -12.31 11.53 10.03
C GLY A 128 -13.02 10.88 11.21
N GLY A 129 -12.39 9.91 11.89
CA GLY A 129 -12.94 9.19 13.04
C GLY A 129 -13.73 7.92 12.68
N GLU A 130 -13.91 7.64 11.39
CA GLU A 130 -14.55 6.43 10.89
C GLU A 130 -13.76 5.17 11.29
N PRO A 131 -14.43 4.07 11.67
CA PRO A 131 -13.76 2.83 12.02
C PRO A 131 -13.10 2.19 10.79
N LEU A 132 -11.87 1.72 10.94
CA LEU A 132 -11.15 0.96 9.91
C LEU A 132 -11.15 -0.53 10.24
N PRO A 133 -11.07 -1.42 9.24
CA PRO A 133 -10.93 -2.86 9.46
C PRO A 133 -9.47 -3.22 9.81
N TRP A 134 -8.93 -2.56 10.84
CA TRP A 134 -7.55 -2.68 11.29
C TRP A 134 -7.47 -2.57 12.82
N PHE A 135 -6.62 -3.37 13.45
CA PHE A 135 -6.16 -3.16 14.80
C PHE A 135 -5.24 -1.94 14.87
N ASP A 136 -5.37 -1.20 15.96
CA ASP A 136 -4.56 -0.04 16.24
C ASP A 136 -3.24 -0.44 16.90
N LEU A 137 -2.22 -0.65 16.07
CA LEU A 137 -0.87 -0.99 16.56
C LEU A 137 -0.20 0.13 17.37
N MET A 138 -0.78 1.34 17.44
CA MET A 138 -0.30 2.40 18.35
C MET A 138 -0.66 2.10 19.80
N GLN A 139 -1.69 1.29 20.05
CA GLN A 139 -2.10 0.86 21.38
C GLN A 139 -1.17 -0.24 21.93
N PRO A 140 -0.54 -0.05 23.09
CA PRO A 140 0.29 -1.10 23.70
C PRO A 140 -0.48 -2.40 23.95
N ALA A 141 -1.74 -2.33 24.40
CA ALA A 141 -2.56 -3.51 24.67
C ALA A 141 -2.83 -4.37 23.42
N VAL A 142 -2.95 -3.73 22.25
CA VAL A 142 -3.10 -4.43 20.96
C VAL A 142 -1.80 -5.17 20.61
N ARG A 143 -0.65 -4.55 20.84
CA ARG A 143 0.65 -5.20 20.58
C ARG A 143 0.89 -6.39 21.51
N GLU A 144 0.51 -6.29 22.78
CA GLU A 144 0.57 -7.43 23.71
C GLU A 144 -0.34 -8.57 23.25
N PHE A 145 -1.58 -8.26 22.85
CA PHE A 145 -2.52 -9.26 22.34
C PHE A 145 -1.99 -9.99 21.09
N GLU A 146 -1.47 -9.25 20.11
CA GLU A 146 -0.89 -9.87 18.90
C GLU A 146 0.39 -10.66 19.21
N ALA A 147 1.20 -10.21 20.17
CA ALA A 147 2.36 -10.96 20.62
C ALA A 147 1.96 -12.27 21.31
N ASP A 148 0.94 -12.24 22.17
CA ASP A 148 0.43 -13.42 22.87
C ASP A 148 -0.16 -14.46 21.90
N LEU A 149 -0.86 -14.02 20.84
CA LEU A 149 -1.32 -14.90 19.76
C LEU A 149 -0.18 -15.64 19.07
N MET A 150 0.92 -14.94 18.75
CA MET A 150 2.07 -15.57 18.10
C MET A 150 2.80 -16.54 19.05
N LEU A 151 2.97 -16.13 20.30
CA LEU A 151 3.69 -16.93 21.29
C LEU A 151 2.88 -18.14 21.76
N GLU A 152 1.54 -18.07 21.76
CA GLU A 152 0.68 -19.22 21.99
C GLU A 152 1.02 -20.36 21.02
N VAL A 153 1.12 -20.04 19.72
CA VAL A 153 1.43 -21.06 18.70
C VAL A 153 2.81 -21.66 18.94
N ALA A 154 3.82 -20.82 19.18
CA ALA A 154 5.17 -21.31 19.47
C ALA A 154 5.17 -22.24 20.69
N ARG A 155 4.44 -21.91 21.77
CA ARG A 155 4.40 -22.71 23.01
C ARG A 155 3.69 -24.06 22.83
N LYS A 156 2.68 -24.12 21.95
CA LYS A 156 1.84 -25.31 21.74
C LYS A 156 2.37 -26.26 20.67
N TYR A 157 3.18 -25.78 19.74
CA TYR A 157 3.58 -26.52 18.53
C TYR A 157 5.09 -26.50 18.31
N ASP A 158 5.64 -27.63 17.83
CA ASP A 158 7.04 -27.77 17.37
C ASP A 158 7.23 -27.11 16.00
N VAL A 159 6.97 -25.80 15.91
CA VAL A 159 7.15 -25.01 14.68
C VAL A 159 8.61 -24.64 14.48
N ALA A 160 9.07 -24.64 13.23
CA ALA A 160 10.40 -24.12 12.88
C ALA A 160 10.48 -22.60 13.06
N GLY A 161 9.33 -21.91 12.98
CA GLY A 161 9.23 -20.49 13.25
C GLY A 161 7.81 -19.96 13.30
N VAL A 162 7.69 -18.73 13.77
CA VAL A 162 6.49 -17.90 13.62
C VAL A 162 6.78 -16.80 12.59
N HIS A 163 5.75 -16.43 11.83
CA HIS A 163 5.87 -15.61 10.64
C HIS A 163 4.81 -14.50 10.63
N PHE A 164 5.23 -13.25 10.69
CA PHE A 164 4.33 -12.11 10.56
C PHE A 164 3.93 -11.85 9.11
N ASP A 165 2.72 -11.39 8.90
CA ASP A 165 2.28 -10.70 7.69
C ASP A 165 1.30 -9.60 8.08
N TYR A 166 1.06 -8.64 7.19
CA TYR A 166 0.22 -7.45 7.43
C TYR A 166 0.62 -6.60 8.65
N ILE A 167 1.80 -6.82 9.22
CA ILE A 167 2.40 -6.02 10.30
C ILE A 167 2.75 -4.61 9.80
N ARG A 168 1.72 -3.76 9.77
CA ARG A 168 1.69 -2.39 9.22
C ARG A 168 0.35 -1.74 9.57
N PHE A 169 0.22 -0.45 9.28
CA PHE A 169 -1.08 0.20 9.19
C PHE A 169 -1.69 0.00 7.79
N GLU A 170 -2.99 0.26 7.64
CA GLU A 170 -3.64 0.24 6.32
C GLU A 170 -2.95 1.23 5.34
N ASN A 171 -2.67 2.44 5.82
CA ASN A 171 -1.96 3.51 5.14
C ASN A 171 -1.59 4.62 6.15
N LYS A 172 -1.20 5.81 5.68
CA LYS A 172 -0.82 6.94 6.55
C LYS A 172 -2.01 7.71 7.16
N ASN A 173 -3.24 7.45 6.74
CA ASN A 173 -4.47 8.10 7.21
C ASN A 173 -5.12 7.35 8.38
N VAL A 174 -4.29 6.93 9.33
CA VAL A 174 -4.74 6.22 10.52
C VAL A 174 -4.43 7.06 11.75
N ARG A 175 -5.41 7.15 12.66
CA ARG A 175 -5.27 7.74 13.99
C ARG A 175 -5.67 6.74 15.07
N SER A 176 -5.12 6.98 16.25
CA SER A 176 -5.46 6.28 17.48
C SER A 176 -6.47 7.08 18.31
N THR A 177 -6.73 6.62 19.53
CA THR A 177 -7.46 7.35 20.59
C THR A 177 -6.74 8.65 20.97
N ASP A 178 -7.49 9.63 21.45
CA ASP A 178 -6.95 10.96 21.78
C ASP A 178 -5.83 10.90 22.82
N GLU A 179 -5.88 9.94 23.75
CA GLU A 179 -4.83 9.72 24.74
C GLU A 179 -3.49 9.33 24.11
N VAL A 180 -3.52 8.43 23.12
CA VAL A 180 -2.33 7.97 22.38
C VAL A 180 -1.81 9.09 21.47
N MET A 181 -2.72 9.83 20.84
CA MET A 181 -2.34 10.99 20.02
C MET A 181 -1.66 12.06 20.88
N ALA A 182 -2.19 12.35 22.08
CA ALA A 182 -1.59 13.30 23.01
C ALA A 182 -0.23 12.84 23.54
N GLU A 183 -0.03 11.54 23.77
CA GLU A 183 1.29 11.00 24.12
C GLU A 183 2.28 11.14 22.96
N ALA A 184 1.87 10.86 21.72
CA ALA A 184 2.71 11.08 20.55
C ALA A 184 3.15 12.54 20.43
N GLU A 185 2.22 13.49 20.59
CA GLU A 185 2.52 14.93 20.57
C GLU A 185 3.50 15.34 21.67
N ARG A 186 3.36 14.79 22.89
CA ARG A 186 4.31 15.01 23.99
C ARG A 186 5.71 14.52 23.64
N GLN A 187 5.83 13.32 23.08
CA GLN A 187 7.12 12.73 22.72
C GLN A 187 7.78 13.46 21.54
N LEU A 188 6.97 13.93 20.58
CA LEU A 188 7.45 14.61 19.39
C LEU A 188 7.74 16.10 19.62
N GLY A 189 7.16 16.71 20.65
CA GLY A 189 7.36 18.13 20.98
C GLY A 189 6.63 19.09 20.04
N PHE A 190 5.60 18.62 19.33
CA PHE A 190 4.75 19.43 18.45
C PHE A 190 3.34 18.84 18.34
N THR A 191 2.36 19.63 17.94
CA THR A 191 0.98 19.15 17.74
C THR A 191 0.77 18.66 16.33
N LEU A 192 0.10 17.52 16.16
CA LEU A 192 -0.16 16.91 14.86
C LEU A 192 -1.12 17.76 14.00
N ALA A 193 -1.89 18.65 14.63
CA ALA A 193 -2.65 19.69 13.95
C ALA A 193 -1.77 20.61 13.07
N GLN A 194 -0.47 20.75 13.38
CA GLN A 194 0.47 21.51 12.54
C GLN A 194 0.80 20.80 11.22
N LEU A 195 0.60 19.47 11.13
CA LEU A 195 0.80 18.67 9.92
C LEU A 195 -0.47 18.55 9.06
N SER A 196 -1.65 18.68 9.67
CA SER A 196 -2.95 18.73 8.98
C SER A 196 -3.74 19.97 9.39
N PRO A 197 -3.28 21.16 8.96
CA PRO A 197 -3.82 22.41 9.48
C PRO A 197 -5.17 22.75 8.83
N GLU A 198 -6.02 23.44 9.59
CA GLU A 198 -7.25 24.04 9.07
C GLU A 198 -7.00 25.25 8.15
N LYS A 199 -5.82 25.86 8.27
CA LYS A 199 -5.40 27.05 7.51
C LYS A 199 -4.04 26.83 6.88
N LEU A 200 -3.85 27.37 5.68
CA LEU A 200 -2.57 27.36 4.97
C LEU A 200 -1.49 28.18 5.72
N PRO A 201 -0.22 27.74 5.69
CA PRO A 201 0.33 26.75 4.75
C PRO A 201 0.12 25.28 5.12
N LEU A 202 0.06 24.40 4.11
CA LEU A 202 0.10 22.94 4.28
C LEU A 202 1.21 22.33 3.43
N LEU A 203 1.79 21.20 3.87
CA LEU A 203 2.76 20.41 3.11
C LEU A 203 2.09 19.12 2.64
N SER A 204 2.18 18.80 1.35
CA SER A 204 1.68 17.53 0.82
C SER A 204 2.38 17.13 -0.46
N TYR A 205 2.32 15.85 -0.80
CA TYR A 205 2.64 15.39 -2.15
C TYR A 205 1.55 15.87 -3.12
N ILE A 206 1.92 16.73 -4.05
CA ILE A 206 1.02 17.31 -5.04
C ILE A 206 1.17 16.57 -6.37
N ARG A 207 0.03 16.23 -6.98
CA ARG A 207 -0.06 15.90 -8.40
C ARG A 207 -0.98 16.88 -9.09
N GLY A 208 -0.57 17.37 -10.24
CA GLY A 208 -1.37 18.33 -10.99
C GLY A 208 -0.79 18.63 -12.37
N ASN A 209 -1.66 19.10 -13.26
CA ASN A 209 -1.34 19.51 -14.61
C ASN A 209 -1.50 21.02 -14.74
N PRO A 210 -0.67 21.83 -14.05
CA PRO A 210 -0.95 23.24 -13.92
C PRO A 210 -0.87 23.97 -15.25
N VAL A 211 -1.67 25.02 -15.39
CA VAL A 211 -1.48 26.07 -16.39
C VAL A 211 -0.69 27.23 -15.78
N ALA A 212 0.00 28.00 -16.60
CA ALA A 212 0.98 29.01 -16.17
C ALA A 212 0.80 30.34 -16.89
N ALA A 213 1.53 31.35 -16.44
CA ALA A 213 1.47 32.73 -16.91
C ALA A 213 0.03 33.30 -16.81
N PRO A 214 -0.46 33.61 -15.58
CA PRO A 214 -1.76 34.26 -15.42
C PRO A 214 -1.79 35.59 -16.20
N THR A 215 -2.93 35.87 -16.82
CA THR A 215 -3.18 37.09 -17.60
C THR A 215 -4.23 37.96 -16.91
N THR A 216 -5.44 37.43 -16.74
CA THR A 216 -6.55 38.08 -16.06
C THR A 216 -6.91 37.40 -14.73
N ALA A 217 -6.47 36.15 -14.54
CA ALA A 217 -6.71 35.44 -13.30
C ALA A 217 -5.87 36.01 -12.15
N VAL A 218 -6.52 36.19 -11.00
CA VAL A 218 -5.89 36.55 -9.74
C VAL A 218 -5.52 35.26 -8.99
N VAL A 219 -4.29 35.18 -8.51
CA VAL A 219 -3.79 33.99 -7.77
C VAL A 219 -4.11 34.15 -6.29
N HIS A 220 -4.89 33.21 -5.73
CA HIS A 220 -5.31 33.18 -4.33
C HIS A 220 -4.42 32.28 -3.46
N ALA A 221 -3.78 31.29 -4.06
CA ALA A 221 -2.79 30.43 -3.42
C ALA A 221 -1.70 30.02 -4.41
N GLU A 222 -0.49 29.82 -3.90
CA GLU A 222 0.69 29.42 -4.67
C GLU A 222 1.44 28.29 -3.98
N PHE A 223 2.21 27.53 -4.76
CA PHE A 223 3.18 26.59 -4.22
C PHE A 223 4.48 27.30 -3.83
N ASP A 224 5.33 26.63 -3.07
CA ASP A 224 6.63 27.15 -2.59
C ASP A 224 7.60 27.60 -3.71
N ASP A 225 7.39 27.13 -4.94
CA ASP A 225 8.14 27.55 -6.12
C ASP A 225 7.46 28.65 -6.95
N GLY A 226 6.41 29.27 -6.41
CA GLY A 226 5.66 30.37 -7.05
C GLY A 226 4.70 29.92 -8.15
N VAL A 227 4.53 28.60 -8.37
CA VAL A 227 3.53 28.11 -9.32
C VAL A 227 2.13 28.39 -8.76
N PRO A 228 1.22 29.03 -9.54
CA PRO A 228 -0.15 29.29 -9.11
C PRO A 228 -0.88 27.98 -8.80
N ALA A 229 -1.47 27.89 -7.61
CA ALA A 229 -2.15 26.69 -7.12
C ALA A 229 -3.67 26.84 -7.08
N ILE A 230 -4.17 28.00 -6.66
CA ILE A 230 -5.59 28.35 -6.70
C ILE A 230 -5.71 29.74 -7.30
N ALA A 231 -6.51 29.88 -8.35
CA ALA A 231 -6.72 31.16 -9.03
C ALA A 231 -8.18 31.40 -9.37
N VAL A 232 -8.54 32.67 -9.51
CA VAL A 232 -9.88 33.14 -9.81
C VAL A 232 -9.82 34.10 -10.99
N ASN A 233 -10.65 33.85 -12.00
CA ASN A 233 -10.80 34.75 -13.14
C ASN A 233 -12.22 35.29 -13.17
N GLU A 234 -12.36 36.61 -13.07
CA GLU A 234 -13.64 37.28 -13.25
C GLU A 234 -13.93 37.43 -14.74
N VAL A 235 -15.08 36.92 -15.19
CA VAL A 235 -15.43 36.85 -16.61
C VAL A 235 -16.84 37.37 -16.80
N GLY A 236 -16.97 38.58 -17.36
CA GLY A 236 -18.26 39.24 -17.51
C GLY A 236 -18.95 39.44 -16.16
N GLN A 237 -20.14 38.87 -15.98
CA GLN A 237 -20.89 38.95 -14.71
C GLN A 237 -20.65 37.76 -13.77
N GLY A 238 -19.87 36.76 -14.19
CA GLY A 238 -19.62 35.54 -13.45
C GLY A 238 -18.13 35.31 -13.22
N ARG A 239 -17.80 34.10 -12.78
CA ARG A 239 -16.48 33.78 -12.22
C ARG A 239 -16.05 32.36 -12.55
N VAL A 240 -14.75 32.18 -12.76
CA VAL A 240 -14.10 30.90 -12.91
C VAL A 240 -13.10 30.69 -11.77
N VAL A 241 -13.19 29.57 -11.06
CA VAL A 241 -12.21 29.15 -10.05
C VAL A 241 -11.41 27.97 -10.58
N LEU A 242 -10.09 28.04 -10.45
CA LEU A 242 -9.17 26.97 -10.83
C LEU A 242 -8.39 26.51 -9.60
N PHE A 243 -8.57 25.24 -9.24
CA PHE A 243 -7.59 24.49 -8.46
C PHE A 243 -6.62 23.86 -9.46
N ASN A 244 -5.42 24.42 -9.56
CA ASN A 244 -4.43 24.09 -10.60
C ASN A 244 -3.65 22.79 -10.30
N PHE A 245 -4.27 21.88 -9.56
CA PHE A 245 -3.78 20.58 -9.11
C PHE A 245 -4.96 19.69 -8.75
N ASN A 246 -4.73 18.38 -8.63
CA ASN A 246 -5.75 17.43 -8.20
C ASN A 246 -5.98 17.56 -6.68
N ALA A 247 -6.84 18.51 -6.29
CA ALA A 247 -7.11 18.77 -4.88
C ALA A 247 -7.91 17.65 -4.20
N TYR A 248 -8.65 16.83 -4.96
CA TYR A 248 -9.37 15.67 -4.42
C TYR A 248 -8.44 14.65 -3.77
N ARG A 249 -7.23 14.46 -4.29
CA ARG A 249 -6.23 13.57 -3.67
C ARG A 249 -5.90 13.98 -2.23
N LEU A 250 -5.84 15.28 -1.94
CA LEU A 250 -5.60 15.78 -0.59
C LEU A 250 -6.85 15.66 0.27
N ALA A 251 -8.03 15.81 -0.34
CA ALA A 251 -9.31 15.66 0.33
C ALA A 251 -9.57 14.24 0.85
N ILE A 252 -9.04 13.20 0.17
CA ILE A 252 -9.06 11.81 0.68
C ILE A 252 -8.10 11.63 1.87
N LEU A 253 -7.04 12.43 1.97
CA LEU A 253 -6.16 12.47 3.14
C LEU A 253 -6.76 13.29 4.30
N SER A 254 -8.05 13.68 4.20
CA SER A 254 -8.77 14.48 5.19
C SER A 254 -8.07 15.79 5.56
N MET A 255 -7.53 16.50 4.56
CA MET A 255 -6.88 17.80 4.73
C MET A 255 -7.93 18.93 4.87
N PRO A 256 -8.18 19.47 6.08
CA PRO A 256 -9.33 20.35 6.32
C PRO A 256 -9.25 21.67 5.54
N ALA A 257 -8.05 22.26 5.41
CA ALA A 257 -7.84 23.48 4.62
C ALA A 257 -8.28 23.33 3.15
N ILE A 258 -8.13 22.13 2.55
CA ILE A 258 -8.53 21.88 1.16
C ILE A 258 -10.05 21.75 1.04
N ASP A 259 -10.70 21.07 1.97
CA ASP A 259 -12.16 20.97 2.03
C ASP A 259 -12.80 22.34 2.27
N GLN A 260 -12.22 23.15 3.15
CA GLN A 260 -12.66 24.54 3.39
C GLN A 260 -12.46 25.42 2.15
N ALA A 261 -11.30 25.35 1.49
CA ALA A 261 -11.06 26.10 0.25
C ALA A 261 -12.03 25.70 -0.86
N MET A 262 -12.33 24.40 -1.02
CA MET A 262 -13.26 23.92 -2.04
C MET A 262 -14.71 24.35 -1.74
N ARG A 263 -15.15 24.23 -0.49
CA ARG A 263 -16.47 24.74 -0.05
C ARG A 263 -16.59 26.24 -0.32
N GLY A 264 -15.62 27.01 0.14
CA GLY A 264 -15.61 28.46 -0.05
C GLY A 264 -15.56 28.86 -1.52
N ALA A 265 -14.84 28.11 -2.36
CA ALA A 265 -14.83 28.32 -3.81
C ALA A 265 -16.23 28.14 -4.42
N LEU A 266 -16.91 27.04 -4.10
CA LEU A 266 -18.27 26.74 -4.57
C LEU A 266 -19.28 27.82 -4.12
N GLU A 267 -19.23 28.22 -2.85
CA GLU A 267 -20.07 29.28 -2.30
C GLU A 267 -19.78 30.63 -2.97
N SER A 268 -18.51 30.93 -3.25
CA SER A 268 -18.10 32.14 -3.97
C SER A 268 -18.57 32.17 -5.44
N LEU A 269 -18.91 31.01 -6.00
CA LEU A 269 -19.52 30.85 -7.33
C LEU A 269 -21.05 30.89 -7.30
N GLY A 270 -21.65 31.03 -6.11
CA GLY A 270 -23.10 31.12 -5.91
C GLY A 270 -23.77 29.80 -5.52
N ALA A 271 -23.02 28.72 -5.31
CA ALA A 271 -23.59 27.49 -4.75
C ALA A 271 -24.07 27.71 -3.31
N LYS A 272 -25.15 27.05 -2.92
CA LYS A 272 -25.69 27.08 -1.55
C LYS A 272 -25.49 25.71 -0.91
N ALA A 273 -25.37 25.65 0.41
CA ALA A 273 -25.42 24.38 1.13
C ALA A 273 -26.72 23.62 0.79
N GLY A 274 -26.60 22.33 0.47
CA GLY A 274 -27.67 21.48 -0.05
C GLY A 274 -28.09 21.78 -1.49
N GLY A 275 -27.54 22.82 -2.12
CA GLY A 275 -27.86 23.27 -3.47
C GLY A 275 -27.18 22.45 -4.56
N GLU A 276 -27.72 22.57 -5.77
CA GLU A 276 -27.25 21.84 -6.95
C GLU A 276 -25.89 22.35 -7.44
N VAL A 277 -24.99 21.42 -7.76
CA VAL A 277 -23.73 21.66 -8.50
C VAL A 277 -23.71 20.74 -9.71
N LEU A 278 -23.52 21.30 -10.90
CA LEU A 278 -23.52 20.53 -12.15
C LEU A 278 -22.15 19.89 -12.38
N LEU A 279 -22.06 18.59 -12.24
CA LEU A 279 -20.82 17.83 -12.44
C LEU A 279 -20.74 17.36 -13.89
N LEU A 280 -19.76 17.85 -14.65
CA LEU A 280 -19.58 17.45 -16.05
C LEU A 280 -18.93 16.06 -16.14
N ASP A 281 -19.64 15.12 -16.75
CA ASP A 281 -19.13 13.81 -17.16
C ASP A 281 -18.88 13.80 -18.68
N SER A 282 -17.69 14.26 -19.04
CA SER A 282 -17.28 14.49 -20.43
C SER A 282 -16.86 13.20 -21.13
N ASP A 283 -17.45 12.93 -22.29
CA ASP A 283 -17.12 11.79 -23.13
C ASP A 283 -15.73 11.95 -23.75
N LEU A 284 -15.32 13.18 -24.07
CA LEU A 284 -13.98 13.51 -24.54
C LEU A 284 -12.91 13.03 -23.56
N ASN A 285 -13.07 13.35 -22.27
CA ASN A 285 -12.12 12.92 -21.24
C ASN A 285 -12.28 11.44 -20.88
N ALA A 286 -13.52 10.95 -20.83
CA ALA A 286 -13.80 9.55 -20.50
C ALA A 286 -13.15 8.57 -21.48
N ALA A 287 -13.08 8.93 -22.77
CA ALA A 287 -12.45 8.11 -23.81
C ALA A 287 -10.96 7.82 -23.55
N LYS A 288 -10.26 8.74 -22.86
CA LYS A 288 -8.81 8.62 -22.61
C LYS A 288 -8.47 8.31 -21.15
N TYR A 289 -9.24 8.85 -20.20
CA TYR A 289 -8.92 8.80 -18.77
C TYR A 289 -9.95 8.02 -17.94
N GLY A 290 -11.02 7.52 -18.57
CA GLY A 290 -12.12 6.85 -17.88
C GLY A 290 -13.01 7.82 -17.08
N ARG A 291 -13.96 7.27 -16.31
CA ARG A 291 -14.96 8.06 -15.56
C ARG A 291 -14.80 8.03 -14.03
N SER A 292 -13.67 7.54 -13.50
CA SER A 292 -13.48 7.46 -12.04
C SER A 292 -13.58 8.83 -11.35
N GLY A 293 -13.11 9.91 -12.02
CA GLY A 293 -13.20 11.27 -11.51
C GLY A 293 -14.63 11.73 -11.21
N VAL A 294 -15.64 11.25 -11.93
CA VAL A 294 -17.04 11.62 -11.69
C VAL A 294 -17.54 11.04 -10.37
N ALA A 295 -17.22 9.76 -10.09
CA ALA A 295 -17.58 9.12 -8.83
C ALA A 295 -16.87 9.79 -7.63
N GLU A 296 -15.58 10.08 -7.81
CA GLU A 296 -14.75 10.80 -6.83
C GLU A 296 -15.33 12.19 -6.49
N ALA A 297 -15.60 13.00 -7.52
CA ALA A 297 -16.19 14.33 -7.36
C ALA A 297 -17.59 14.26 -6.72
N THR A 298 -18.41 13.29 -7.12
CA THR A 298 -19.75 13.08 -6.55
C THR A 298 -19.67 12.85 -5.05
N ASN A 299 -18.77 11.97 -4.61
CA ASN A 299 -18.60 11.67 -3.19
C ASN A 299 -18.06 12.89 -2.43
N TRP A 300 -17.10 13.60 -3.01
CA TRP A 300 -16.53 14.79 -2.39
C TRP A 300 -17.55 15.91 -2.22
N LEU A 301 -18.30 16.25 -3.27
CA LEU A 301 -19.33 17.28 -3.23
C LEU A 301 -20.43 16.96 -2.21
N LYS A 302 -20.86 15.69 -2.13
CA LYS A 302 -21.80 15.24 -1.10
C LYS A 302 -21.24 15.40 0.31
N ARG A 303 -19.97 15.03 0.53
CA ARG A 303 -19.29 15.22 1.83
C ARG A 303 -19.18 16.71 2.20
N LEU A 304 -18.97 17.56 1.20
CA LEU A 304 -19.01 19.01 1.37
C LEU A 304 -20.44 19.56 1.49
N GLY A 305 -21.49 18.73 1.47
CA GLY A 305 -22.87 19.17 1.67
C GLY A 305 -23.51 19.83 0.46
N PHE A 306 -23.05 19.52 -0.76
CA PHE A 306 -23.67 19.95 -2.01
C PHE A 306 -24.37 18.78 -2.71
N ALA A 307 -25.34 19.08 -3.57
CA ALA A 307 -26.08 18.09 -4.35
C ALA A 307 -25.53 18.02 -5.79
N PRO A 308 -24.61 17.08 -6.11
CA PRO A 308 -24.09 16.96 -7.47
C PRO A 308 -25.17 16.40 -8.41
N ARG A 309 -25.38 17.07 -9.55
CA ARG A 309 -26.14 16.55 -10.69
C ARG A 309 -25.20 16.35 -11.87
N ILE A 310 -25.12 15.12 -12.37
CA ILE A 310 -24.27 14.79 -13.50
C ILE A 310 -24.90 15.37 -14.79
N ILE A 311 -24.08 16.04 -15.60
CA ILE A 311 -24.43 16.54 -16.93
C ILE A 311 -23.42 16.02 -17.97
N LYS A 312 -23.81 16.03 -19.26
CA LYS A 312 -22.97 15.62 -20.40
C LYS A 312 -22.49 16.82 -21.21
N ASP A 313 -21.55 16.58 -22.12
CA ASP A 313 -20.99 17.62 -22.99
C ASP A 313 -22.08 18.37 -23.78
N ALA A 314 -23.11 17.65 -24.24
CA ALA A 314 -24.24 18.23 -24.99
C ALA A 314 -25.08 19.22 -24.15
N ASP A 315 -25.10 19.08 -22.83
CA ASP A 315 -25.88 19.94 -21.93
C ASP A 315 -25.23 21.32 -21.74
N LEU A 316 -23.94 21.47 -22.06
CA LEU A 316 -23.19 22.73 -21.90
C LEU A 316 -23.79 23.89 -22.72
N ALA A 317 -24.47 23.58 -23.82
CA ALA A 317 -25.14 24.58 -24.65
C ALA A 317 -26.40 25.18 -23.99
N GLN A 318 -26.95 24.54 -22.96
CA GLN A 318 -28.22 24.89 -22.32
C GLN A 318 -28.13 24.87 -20.79
N LEU A 319 -27.06 25.46 -20.25
CA LEU A 319 -26.86 25.54 -18.81
C LEU A 319 -27.90 26.46 -18.14
N PRO A 320 -28.46 26.08 -16.98
CA PRO A 320 -29.33 26.97 -16.20
C PRO A 320 -28.59 28.24 -15.79
N ALA A 321 -29.29 29.38 -15.81
CA ALA A 321 -28.72 30.66 -15.43
C ALA A 321 -28.13 30.61 -14.01
N LYS A 322 -26.92 31.15 -13.83
CA LYS A 322 -26.18 31.20 -12.55
C LYS A 322 -25.86 29.84 -11.92
N ALA A 323 -26.02 28.73 -12.65
CA ALA A 323 -25.58 27.43 -12.15
C ALA A 323 -24.07 27.38 -11.95
N VAL A 324 -23.61 26.54 -11.01
CA VAL A 324 -22.19 26.24 -10.82
C VAL A 324 -21.86 24.94 -11.54
N VAL A 325 -20.93 25.01 -12.49
CA VAL A 325 -20.42 23.84 -13.22
C VAL A 325 -19.09 23.41 -12.63
N PHE A 326 -18.98 22.16 -12.22
CA PHE A 326 -17.79 21.54 -11.66
C PHE A 326 -17.17 20.57 -12.67
N LEU A 327 -15.87 20.74 -12.92
CA LEU A 327 -15.09 19.92 -13.82
C LEU A 327 -13.98 19.22 -13.04
N MET A 328 -14.04 17.88 -12.96
CA MET A 328 -13.03 17.04 -12.29
C MET A 328 -12.06 16.46 -13.30
N ASN A 329 -10.75 16.70 -13.13
CA ASN A 329 -9.68 16.13 -13.96
C ASN A 329 -9.94 16.27 -15.47
N HIS A 330 -10.52 17.40 -15.88
CA HIS A 330 -10.99 17.64 -17.24
C HIS A 330 -9.82 18.11 -18.13
N TYR A 331 -8.86 17.22 -18.39
CA TYR A 331 -7.58 17.56 -19.04
C TYR A 331 -7.70 17.93 -20.52
N GLN A 332 -8.74 17.44 -21.19
CA GLN A 332 -9.07 17.76 -22.58
C GLN A 332 -10.28 18.67 -22.61
N MET A 333 -10.23 19.74 -23.40
CA MET A 333 -11.38 20.63 -23.64
C MET A 333 -11.22 21.20 -25.05
N ASP A 334 -12.23 21.02 -25.89
CA ASP A 334 -12.25 21.63 -27.22
C ASP A 334 -12.74 23.09 -27.16
N ASP A 335 -12.60 23.83 -28.26
CA ASP A 335 -12.95 25.26 -28.31
C ASP A 335 -14.47 25.51 -28.23
N ALA A 336 -15.30 24.50 -28.56
CA ALA A 336 -16.75 24.58 -28.42
C ALA A 336 -17.16 24.48 -26.95
N GLN A 337 -16.68 23.47 -26.22
CA GLN A 337 -16.84 23.33 -24.77
C GLN A 337 -16.33 24.57 -24.05
N ALA A 338 -15.12 25.04 -24.39
CA ALA A 338 -14.55 26.26 -23.83
C ALA A 338 -15.45 27.48 -24.10
N GLY A 339 -16.01 27.59 -25.30
CA GLY A 339 -16.94 28.65 -25.66
C GLY A 339 -18.26 28.61 -24.89
N HIS A 340 -18.84 27.44 -24.67
CA HIS A 340 -20.05 27.29 -23.87
C HIS A 340 -19.81 27.68 -22.41
N LEU A 341 -18.73 27.20 -21.80
CA LEU A 341 -18.36 27.56 -20.43
C LEU A 341 -18.02 29.05 -20.29
N LEU A 342 -17.33 29.62 -21.27
CA LEU A 342 -17.01 31.05 -21.30
C LEU A 342 -18.28 31.92 -21.42
N GLY A 343 -19.21 31.52 -22.30
CA GLY A 343 -20.51 32.17 -22.43
C GLY A 343 -21.33 32.11 -21.14
N HIS A 344 -21.36 30.94 -20.49
CA HIS A 344 -22.01 30.74 -19.21
C HIS A 344 -21.42 31.63 -18.11
N ALA A 345 -20.09 31.67 -17.98
CA ALA A 345 -19.40 32.55 -17.04
C ALA A 345 -19.73 34.03 -17.31
N ARG A 346 -19.64 34.49 -18.57
CA ARG A 346 -19.99 35.87 -18.94
C ARG A 346 -21.41 36.27 -18.53
N ALA A 347 -22.34 35.32 -18.59
CA ALA A 347 -23.75 35.51 -18.22
C ALA A 347 -24.04 35.44 -16.70
N GLY A 348 -23.01 35.35 -15.86
CA GLY A 348 -23.16 35.27 -14.39
C GLY A 348 -23.16 33.85 -13.83
N GLY A 349 -22.82 32.85 -14.64
CA GLY A 349 -22.58 31.48 -14.21
C GLY A 349 -21.27 31.30 -13.46
N GLY A 350 -21.19 30.24 -12.67
CA GLY A 350 -19.95 29.82 -11.99
C GLY A 350 -19.32 28.60 -12.66
N VAL A 351 -18.00 28.59 -12.80
CA VAL A 351 -17.26 27.43 -13.33
C VAL A 351 -16.10 27.11 -12.39
N LEU A 352 -15.95 25.84 -11.99
CA LEU A 352 -14.86 25.37 -11.13
C LEU A 352 -14.12 24.22 -11.79
N PHE A 353 -12.81 24.37 -11.93
CA PHE A 353 -11.91 23.32 -12.39
C PHE A 353 -11.13 22.73 -11.21
N ASN A 354 -11.19 21.41 -11.05
CA ASN A 354 -10.28 20.64 -10.21
C ASN A 354 -9.26 19.93 -11.10
N ASP A 355 -8.03 20.42 -11.07
CA ASP A 355 -6.97 20.19 -12.04
C ASP A 355 -7.28 20.79 -13.42
N ALA A 356 -6.27 21.37 -14.07
CA ALA A 356 -6.49 22.23 -15.23
C ALA A 356 -6.69 21.45 -16.55
N PRO A 357 -7.43 22.01 -17.53
CA PRO A 357 -7.55 21.47 -18.89
C PRO A 357 -6.29 21.71 -19.71
N ILE A 358 -5.17 21.16 -19.27
CA ILE A 358 -3.82 21.45 -19.78
C ILE A 358 -3.66 21.24 -21.29
N ASN A 359 -4.44 20.30 -21.87
CA ASN A 359 -4.34 19.97 -23.30
C ASN A 359 -5.19 20.91 -24.18
N ALA A 360 -5.98 21.81 -23.60
CA ALA A 360 -6.74 22.81 -24.34
C ALA A 360 -5.88 24.02 -24.75
N PHE A 361 -4.86 24.36 -23.95
CA PHE A 361 -4.05 25.57 -24.09
C PHE A 361 -3.27 25.69 -25.42
N PRO A 362 -2.82 24.61 -26.07
CA PRO A 362 -2.22 24.72 -27.39
C PRO A 362 -3.18 25.19 -28.49
N ASN A 363 -4.49 24.96 -28.34
CA ASN A 363 -5.43 24.97 -29.47
C ASN A 363 -6.74 25.75 -29.22
N SER A 364 -6.97 26.31 -28.03
CA SER A 364 -8.19 27.06 -27.72
C SER A 364 -7.89 28.42 -27.07
N PRO A 365 -8.01 29.53 -27.83
CA PRO A 365 -7.97 30.88 -27.29
C PRO A 365 -9.07 31.12 -26.24
N ARG A 366 -10.23 30.46 -26.39
CA ARG A 366 -11.34 30.57 -25.44
C ARG A 366 -11.03 29.90 -24.11
N ALA A 367 -10.27 28.80 -24.10
CA ALA A 367 -9.80 28.18 -22.87
C ALA A 367 -8.83 29.09 -22.10
N ALA A 368 -7.92 29.75 -22.83
CA ALA A 368 -7.00 30.73 -22.27
C ALA A 368 -7.75 31.94 -21.66
N GLU A 369 -8.77 32.44 -22.36
CA GLU A 369 -9.63 33.51 -21.85
C GLU A 369 -10.46 33.07 -20.64
N LEU A 370 -11.10 31.90 -20.70
CA LEU A 370 -11.94 31.34 -19.64
C LEU A 370 -11.17 31.23 -18.32
N LEU A 371 -9.96 30.68 -18.38
CA LEU A 371 -9.15 30.45 -17.18
C LEU A 371 -8.34 31.68 -16.78
N GLY A 372 -8.05 32.60 -17.71
CA GLY A 372 -7.20 33.76 -17.46
C GLY A 372 -5.71 33.41 -17.36
N PHE A 373 -5.27 32.44 -18.18
CA PHE A 373 -3.88 31.98 -18.29
C PHE A 373 -3.51 31.84 -19.77
N LYS A 374 -2.22 31.87 -20.12
CA LYS A 374 -1.79 31.78 -21.54
C LYS A 374 -0.79 30.67 -21.86
N GLN A 375 -0.31 29.91 -20.87
CA GLN A 375 0.70 28.88 -21.09
C GLN A 375 0.37 27.58 -20.37
N ARG A 376 0.95 26.49 -20.88
CA ARG A 376 1.03 25.23 -20.13
C ARG A 376 2.06 25.38 -19.02
N GLY A 377 1.76 24.89 -17.84
CA GLY A 377 2.73 24.68 -16.77
C GLY A 377 3.39 23.31 -16.86
N THR A 378 4.35 23.09 -15.96
CA THR A 378 5.06 21.81 -15.81
C THR A 378 4.24 20.88 -14.92
N PHE A 379 4.09 19.62 -15.35
CA PHE A 379 3.44 18.59 -14.52
C PHE A 379 4.10 18.50 -13.14
N ILE A 380 3.28 18.56 -12.09
CA ILE A 380 3.73 18.45 -10.70
C ILE A 380 3.53 17.00 -10.25
N SER A 381 4.57 16.41 -9.69
CA SER A 381 4.52 15.13 -8.98
C SER A 381 5.62 15.10 -7.92
N SER A 382 5.50 16.00 -6.96
CA SER A 382 6.48 16.23 -5.91
C SER A 382 5.82 16.77 -4.66
N GLU A 383 6.54 16.73 -3.55
CA GLU A 383 6.12 17.40 -2.33
C GLU A 383 6.19 18.92 -2.51
N LYS A 384 5.12 19.61 -2.14
CA LYS A 384 4.97 21.07 -2.22
C LYS A 384 4.33 21.62 -0.96
N GLN A 385 4.71 22.84 -0.62
CA GLN A 385 4.00 23.63 0.37
C GLN A 385 3.02 24.56 -0.34
N LEU A 386 1.74 24.45 0.00
CA LEU A 386 0.68 25.32 -0.53
C LEU A 386 0.48 26.49 0.44
N ARG A 387 0.55 27.72 -0.07
CA ARG A 387 0.49 28.97 0.69
C ARG A 387 -0.65 29.85 0.17
N ALA A 388 -1.38 30.51 1.08
CA ALA A 388 -2.36 31.52 0.71
C ALA A 388 -1.67 32.84 0.39
N CYS A 389 -2.11 33.57 -0.64
CA CYS A 389 -1.57 34.88 -0.99
C CYS A 389 -2.08 36.03 -0.09
N GLY A 390 -2.98 35.73 0.87
CA GLY A 390 -3.48 36.72 1.85
C GLY A 390 -4.42 37.79 1.28
N LEU A 391 -5.06 37.52 0.13
CA LEU A 391 -5.95 38.49 -0.50
C LEU A 391 -7.21 38.77 0.36
N PRO A 392 -7.62 40.05 0.52
CA PRO A 392 -8.86 40.40 1.21
C PRO A 392 -10.08 39.71 0.60
N GLY A 393 -10.91 39.08 1.43
CA GLY A 393 -12.12 38.38 0.97
C GLY A 393 -11.88 37.08 0.20
N SER A 394 -10.64 36.57 0.15
CA SER A 394 -10.36 35.25 -0.42
C SER A 394 -11.05 34.13 0.37
N PHE A 395 -11.60 33.15 -0.34
CA PHE A 395 -12.16 31.93 0.25
C PHE A 395 -11.08 30.91 0.67
N VAL A 396 -9.82 31.14 0.28
CA VAL A 396 -8.70 30.27 0.67
C VAL A 396 -8.37 30.52 2.14
N PRO A 397 -8.38 29.50 3.01
CA PRO A 397 -8.18 29.68 4.46
C PRO A 397 -6.70 29.96 4.76
N GLY A 398 -6.29 31.24 4.66
CA GLY A 398 -4.94 31.69 5.00
C GLY A 398 -4.75 32.02 6.49
N GLY A 399 -3.53 32.44 6.84
CA GLY A 399 -3.19 32.87 8.20
C GLY A 399 -2.94 31.73 9.19
N GLY A 400 -2.64 30.53 8.69
CA GLY A 400 -2.09 29.44 9.49
C GLY A 400 -0.65 29.73 9.93
N GLN A 401 -0.09 28.82 10.73
CA GLN A 401 1.27 28.96 11.21
C GLN A 401 2.27 28.83 10.05
N ASP A 402 3.07 29.88 9.83
CA ASP A 402 4.10 29.84 8.80
C ASP A 402 5.33 29.08 9.29
N LEU A 403 5.43 27.82 8.90
CA LEU A 403 6.58 26.96 9.17
C LEU A 403 7.43 26.83 7.89
N PRO A 404 8.78 26.93 7.99
CA PRO A 404 9.66 26.61 6.87
C PRO A 404 9.40 25.19 6.37
N ILE A 405 9.48 24.98 5.05
CA ILE A 405 9.20 23.67 4.44
C ILE A 405 10.07 22.55 5.03
N GLU A 406 11.34 22.81 5.33
CA GLU A 406 12.24 21.83 5.94
C GLU A 406 11.80 21.43 7.36
N ARG A 407 11.23 22.37 8.12
CA ARG A 407 10.68 22.08 9.45
C ARG A 407 9.44 21.21 9.34
N MET A 408 8.54 21.50 8.40
CA MET A 408 7.35 20.67 8.16
C MET A 408 7.74 19.25 7.72
N ARG A 409 8.75 19.12 6.84
CA ARG A 409 9.32 17.83 6.44
C ARG A 409 9.88 17.06 7.63
N ALA A 410 10.67 17.71 8.47
CA ALA A 410 11.22 17.09 9.67
C ALA A 410 10.12 16.62 10.63
N MET A 411 9.07 17.43 10.84
CA MET A 411 7.92 17.05 11.66
C MET A 411 7.16 15.86 11.05
N GLN A 412 6.90 15.86 9.74
CA GLN A 412 6.25 14.74 9.06
C GLN A 412 7.09 13.45 9.14
N ALA A 413 8.41 13.56 8.96
CA ALA A 413 9.33 12.43 9.09
C ALA A 413 9.37 11.88 10.52
N ALA A 414 9.38 12.76 11.53
CA ALA A 414 9.33 12.36 12.93
C ALA A 414 8.02 11.65 13.28
N TRP A 415 6.89 12.14 12.77
CA TRP A 415 5.59 11.48 12.93
C TRP A 415 5.53 10.12 12.23
N ASP A 416 6.02 10.02 11.00
CA ASP A 416 6.14 8.75 10.29
C ASP A 416 7.03 7.76 11.05
N GLN A 417 8.15 8.23 11.61
CA GLN A 417 9.06 7.40 12.39
C GLN A 417 8.42 6.92 13.69
N TRP A 418 7.75 7.80 14.43
CA TRP A 418 7.06 7.42 15.67
C TRP A 418 6.05 6.30 15.44
N ARG A 419 5.31 6.35 14.32
CA ARG A 419 4.36 5.29 13.95
C ARG A 419 5.05 4.00 13.53
N LYS A 420 6.15 4.09 12.77
CA LYS A 420 7.01 2.92 12.47
C LYS A 420 7.57 2.29 13.74
N ASP A 421 7.88 3.08 14.75
CA ASP A 421 8.37 2.61 16.04
C ASP A 421 7.30 1.80 16.78
N GLN A 422 6.01 2.14 16.63
CA GLN A 422 4.92 1.33 17.21
C GLN A 422 4.82 -0.06 16.55
N VAL A 423 4.90 -0.12 15.21
CA VAL A 423 4.93 -1.40 14.48
C VAL A 423 6.20 -2.20 14.85
N THR A 424 7.34 -1.52 14.93
CA THR A 424 8.63 -2.13 15.31
C THR A 424 8.62 -2.63 16.75
N ALA A 425 7.92 -1.95 17.66
CA ALA A 425 7.78 -2.38 19.05
C ALA A 425 7.09 -3.74 19.16
N LEU A 426 6.09 -4.03 18.32
CA LEU A 426 5.46 -5.35 18.25
C LEU A 426 6.47 -6.41 17.77
N VAL A 427 7.22 -6.14 16.69
CA VAL A 427 8.25 -7.06 16.19
C VAL A 427 9.30 -7.33 17.26
N ALA A 428 9.78 -6.29 17.93
CA ALA A 428 10.78 -6.38 18.99
C ALA A 428 10.25 -7.17 20.20
N LEU A 429 9.00 -6.92 20.61
CA LEU A 429 8.34 -7.62 21.72
C LEU A 429 8.26 -9.14 21.44
N VAL A 430 7.77 -9.52 20.25
CA VAL A 430 7.71 -10.94 19.86
C VAL A 430 9.10 -11.53 19.74
N SER A 431 10.06 -10.82 19.12
CA SER A 431 11.44 -11.29 19.00
C SER A 431 12.05 -11.57 20.37
N GLN A 432 11.94 -10.64 21.32
CA GLN A 432 12.53 -10.77 22.63
C GLN A 432 11.91 -11.94 23.41
N ARG A 433 10.59 -12.01 23.47
CA ARG A 433 9.87 -13.07 24.21
C ARG A 433 10.09 -14.44 23.57
N LEU A 434 10.01 -14.53 22.25
CA LEU A 434 10.24 -15.78 21.52
C LEU A 434 11.66 -16.30 21.77
N LYS A 435 12.69 -15.45 21.66
CA LYS A 435 14.07 -15.91 21.85
C LYS A 435 14.41 -16.23 23.30
N ALA A 436 13.72 -15.62 24.27
CA ALA A 436 13.84 -15.98 25.68
C ALA A 436 13.23 -17.36 26.01
N GLU A 437 12.10 -17.69 25.37
CA GLU A 437 11.38 -18.95 25.63
C GLU A 437 11.83 -20.11 24.72
N GLN A 438 12.18 -19.81 23.46
CA GLN A 438 12.48 -20.75 22.39
C GLN A 438 13.55 -20.18 21.44
N PRO A 439 14.84 -20.25 21.83
CA PRO A 439 15.94 -19.58 21.11
C PRO A 439 16.09 -20.06 19.65
N ASP A 440 15.77 -21.33 19.38
CA ASP A 440 15.93 -21.95 18.06
C ASP A 440 14.74 -21.69 17.11
N THR A 441 13.59 -21.26 17.63
CA THR A 441 12.39 -20.96 16.84
C THR A 441 12.57 -19.65 16.10
N MET A 442 12.42 -19.67 14.77
CA MET A 442 12.65 -18.48 13.94
C MET A 442 11.50 -17.46 14.06
N LEU A 443 11.83 -16.17 13.97
CA LEU A 443 10.88 -15.09 13.73
C LEU A 443 11.13 -14.50 12.35
N THR A 444 10.15 -14.59 11.45
CA THR A 444 10.27 -14.11 10.07
C THR A 444 9.08 -13.22 9.70
N CYS A 445 9.20 -12.42 8.64
CA CYS A 445 8.13 -11.50 8.25
C CYS A 445 7.93 -11.46 6.72
N ALA A 446 6.68 -11.57 6.25
CA ALA A 446 6.26 -11.08 4.95
C ALA A 446 6.23 -9.55 4.97
N VAL A 447 6.96 -8.91 4.06
CA VAL A 447 7.14 -7.44 4.05
C VAL A 447 6.85 -6.86 2.67
N PHE A 448 6.58 -5.55 2.61
CA PHE A 448 6.46 -4.85 1.33
C PHE A 448 7.77 -4.91 0.54
N GLN A 449 7.64 -5.09 -0.77
CA GLN A 449 8.75 -5.45 -1.65
C GLN A 449 9.92 -4.45 -1.66
N SER A 450 9.66 -3.15 -1.45
CA SER A 450 10.69 -2.12 -1.52
C SER A 450 10.70 -1.26 -0.27
N THR A 451 11.84 -0.65 0.03
CA THR A 451 12.00 0.30 1.14
C THR A 451 10.98 1.45 1.06
N GLY A 452 10.75 1.98 -0.16
CA GLY A 452 9.76 3.03 -0.41
C GLY A 452 8.31 2.58 -0.17
N SER A 453 7.91 1.41 -0.69
CA SER A 453 6.54 0.90 -0.49
C SER A 453 6.27 0.49 0.95
N ALA A 454 7.28 -0.04 1.66
CA ALA A 454 7.20 -0.33 3.08
C ALA A 454 7.04 0.96 3.92
N SER A 455 7.80 2.00 3.61
CA SER A 455 7.69 3.31 4.28
C SER A 455 6.30 3.94 4.11
N TYR A 456 5.65 3.74 2.96
CA TYR A 456 4.29 4.24 2.71
C TYR A 456 3.24 3.65 3.67
N VAL A 457 3.41 2.38 4.06
CA VAL A 457 2.53 1.71 5.04
C VAL A 457 3.12 1.67 6.45
N LEU A 458 4.16 2.47 6.71
CA LEU A 458 4.80 2.61 8.01
C LEU A 458 5.40 1.28 8.53
N GLN A 459 5.89 0.45 7.61
CA GLN A 459 6.63 -0.76 7.90
C GLN A 459 8.14 -0.49 7.79
N ASP A 460 8.91 -0.73 8.85
CA ASP A 460 10.37 -0.49 8.91
C ASP A 460 11.18 -1.78 8.92
N TRP A 461 10.86 -2.68 7.98
CA TRP A 461 11.60 -3.92 7.81
C TRP A 461 13.11 -3.73 7.57
N PRO A 462 13.60 -2.61 6.95
CA PRO A 462 15.03 -2.38 6.87
C PRO A 462 15.70 -2.28 8.23
N ARG A 463 15.07 -1.60 9.19
CA ARG A 463 15.53 -1.56 10.57
C ARG A 463 15.49 -2.94 11.21
N TRP A 464 14.43 -3.72 11.00
CA TRP A 464 14.29 -5.05 11.59
C TRP A 464 15.40 -6.01 11.15
N VAL A 465 15.85 -5.91 9.90
CA VAL A 465 17.00 -6.68 9.39
C VAL A 465 18.30 -6.19 10.01
N ARG A 466 18.57 -4.87 10.01
CA ARG A 466 19.83 -4.30 10.53
C ARG A 466 20.01 -4.53 12.03
N GLU A 467 18.94 -4.35 12.81
CA GLU A 467 18.92 -4.56 14.26
C GLU A 467 18.75 -6.04 14.63
N LYS A 468 18.66 -6.93 13.64
CA LYS A 468 18.44 -8.36 13.85
C LYS A 468 17.23 -8.62 14.76
N LEU A 469 16.12 -7.92 14.53
CA LEU A 469 14.82 -8.19 15.16
C LEU A 469 14.08 -9.34 14.48
N VAL A 470 14.44 -9.67 13.24
CA VAL A 470 13.91 -10.82 12.48
C VAL A 470 15.03 -11.67 11.87
N ASP A 471 14.77 -12.96 11.66
CA ASP A 471 15.77 -13.95 11.24
C ASP A 471 16.06 -13.72 9.78
N TYR A 472 14.98 -13.56 9.02
CA TYR A 472 14.96 -12.99 7.69
C TYR A 472 13.59 -12.39 7.41
N VAL A 473 13.54 -11.53 6.40
CA VAL A 473 12.31 -11.03 5.80
C VAL A 473 12.08 -11.71 4.47
N ILE A 474 10.82 -11.75 4.06
CA ILE A 474 10.36 -12.28 2.78
C ILE A 474 9.60 -11.16 2.06
N PRO A 475 10.28 -10.32 1.26
CA PRO A 475 9.61 -9.24 0.54
C PRO A 475 8.60 -9.84 -0.45
N MET A 476 7.37 -9.33 -0.44
CA MET A 476 6.27 -9.73 -1.34
C MET A 476 6.48 -9.19 -2.76
N SER A 477 7.57 -9.62 -3.40
CA SER A 477 7.97 -9.29 -4.77
C SER A 477 7.13 -10.08 -5.79
N TYR A 478 5.83 -9.83 -5.80
CA TYR A 478 4.92 -10.40 -6.79
C TYR A 478 5.11 -9.68 -8.13
N THR A 479 6.22 -9.98 -8.79
CA THR A 479 6.61 -9.40 -10.07
C THR A 479 6.16 -10.30 -11.23
N ARG A 480 5.88 -9.70 -12.39
CA ARG A 480 5.39 -10.43 -13.56
C ARG A 480 6.48 -11.15 -14.34
N THR A 481 7.71 -10.64 -14.23
CA THR A 481 8.86 -11.12 -15.00
C THR A 481 10.07 -11.31 -14.10
N ALA A 482 11.05 -12.08 -14.57
CA ALA A 482 12.33 -12.25 -13.90
C ALA A 482 13.15 -10.95 -13.86
N GLN A 483 13.06 -10.11 -14.90
CA GLN A 483 13.71 -8.80 -14.96
C GLN A 483 13.16 -7.83 -13.91
N GLU A 484 11.84 -7.82 -13.68
CA GLU A 484 11.23 -7.02 -12.63
C GLU A 484 11.75 -7.45 -11.25
N LEU A 485 11.82 -8.76 -10.99
CA LEU A 485 12.38 -9.31 -9.76
C LEU A 485 13.85 -8.92 -9.58
N ASP A 486 14.66 -9.10 -10.63
CA ASP A 486 16.09 -8.79 -10.64
C ASP A 486 16.36 -7.33 -10.24
N SER A 487 15.55 -6.41 -10.77
CA SER A 487 15.66 -4.98 -10.43
C SER A 487 15.41 -4.65 -8.96
N ARG A 488 14.75 -5.53 -8.18
CA ARG A 488 14.49 -5.31 -6.75
C ARG A 488 15.73 -5.50 -5.89
N PHE A 489 16.66 -6.35 -6.31
CA PHE A 489 17.84 -6.68 -5.52
C PHE A 489 18.76 -5.48 -5.26
N ALA A 490 18.77 -4.47 -6.15
CA ALA A 490 19.51 -3.24 -5.92
C ALA A 490 19.03 -2.51 -4.65
N ASP A 491 17.71 -2.42 -4.44
CA ASP A 491 17.11 -1.83 -3.24
C ASP A 491 17.40 -2.69 -2.00
N TRP A 492 17.24 -4.02 -2.11
CA TRP A 492 17.51 -4.93 -0.98
C TRP A 492 18.96 -4.90 -0.50
N ARG A 493 19.93 -4.74 -1.40
CA ARG A 493 21.35 -4.59 -1.03
C ARG A 493 21.67 -3.29 -0.31
N THR A 494 20.82 -2.26 -0.41
CA THR A 494 20.95 -1.06 0.44
C THR A 494 20.64 -1.36 1.91
N VAL A 495 19.89 -2.43 2.17
CA VAL A 495 19.53 -2.88 3.52
C VAL A 495 20.49 -3.94 4.04
N ASP A 496 20.72 -5.00 3.24
CA ASP A 496 21.65 -6.09 3.52
C ASP A 496 22.50 -6.36 2.27
N PRO A 497 23.74 -5.85 2.22
CA PRO A 497 24.62 -6.00 1.05
C PRO A 497 24.89 -7.46 0.63
N THR A 498 24.75 -8.40 1.57
CA THR A 498 24.98 -9.83 1.33
C THR A 498 23.70 -10.61 1.06
N LEU A 499 22.53 -9.99 1.26
CA LEU A 499 21.20 -10.61 1.19
C LEU A 499 20.99 -11.77 2.19
N ALA A 500 21.88 -11.95 3.16
CA ALA A 500 21.86 -13.05 4.11
C ALA A 500 20.57 -13.14 4.93
N ARG A 501 19.78 -12.07 5.02
CA ARG A 501 18.49 -12.04 5.74
C ARG A 501 17.31 -11.60 4.87
N ILE A 502 17.44 -11.65 3.54
CA ILE A 502 16.38 -11.27 2.61
C ILE A 502 16.12 -12.43 1.65
N VAL A 503 14.97 -13.09 1.82
CA VAL A 503 14.54 -14.19 0.94
C VAL A 503 13.49 -13.66 -0.04
N PRO A 504 13.76 -13.63 -1.35
CA PRO A 504 12.79 -13.19 -2.35
C PRO A 504 11.53 -14.06 -2.36
N SER A 505 10.38 -13.48 -2.74
CA SER A 505 9.19 -14.26 -3.04
C SER A 505 8.75 -14.17 -4.50
N ILE A 506 8.02 -15.20 -4.93
CA ILE A 506 7.52 -15.39 -6.29
C ILE A 506 5.99 -15.50 -6.25
N GLY A 507 5.30 -14.58 -6.94
CA GLY A 507 3.83 -14.50 -6.92
C GLY A 507 3.15 -15.24 -8.08
N LEU A 508 2.65 -16.46 -7.84
CA LEU A 508 1.89 -17.25 -8.82
C LEU A 508 0.56 -16.62 -9.22
N THR A 509 -0.13 -15.98 -8.28
CA THR A 509 -1.52 -15.52 -8.48
C THR A 509 -1.63 -14.41 -9.53
N LEU A 510 -0.56 -13.65 -9.78
CA LEU A 510 -0.58 -12.58 -10.79
C LEU A 510 -0.62 -13.14 -12.20
N THR A 511 0.20 -14.14 -12.50
CA THR A 511 0.25 -14.75 -13.83
C THR A 511 -0.98 -15.61 -14.12
N LEU A 512 -1.62 -16.18 -13.08
CA LEU A 512 -2.89 -16.90 -13.19
C LEU A 512 -4.02 -15.97 -13.67
N ARG A 513 -4.06 -14.73 -13.19
CA ARG A 513 -5.06 -13.72 -13.59
C ARG A 513 -4.88 -13.21 -15.02
N GLU A 514 -3.71 -13.42 -15.61
CA GLU A 514 -3.37 -13.02 -16.99
C GLU A 514 -3.69 -14.12 -18.03
N GLY A 515 -4.33 -15.23 -17.63
CA GLY A 515 -4.72 -16.31 -18.55
C GLY A 515 -3.54 -17.12 -19.12
N VAL A 516 -2.36 -17.00 -18.53
CA VAL A 516 -1.17 -17.76 -18.93
C VAL A 516 -1.39 -19.24 -18.63
N THR A 517 -0.96 -20.13 -19.54
CA THR A 517 -1.13 -21.58 -19.35
C THR A 517 -0.28 -22.10 -18.18
N PRO A 518 -0.65 -23.24 -17.57
CA PRO A 518 0.15 -23.86 -16.50
C PRO A 518 1.63 -24.06 -16.87
N GLU A 519 1.93 -24.37 -18.13
CA GLU A 519 3.29 -24.51 -18.65
C GLU A 519 4.02 -23.16 -18.73
N GLY A 520 3.34 -22.11 -19.17
CA GLY A 520 3.88 -20.76 -19.17
C GLY A 520 4.16 -20.26 -17.76
N HIS A 521 3.34 -20.65 -16.77
CA HIS A 521 3.64 -20.37 -15.35
C HIS A 521 4.90 -21.07 -14.88
N ALA A 522 5.06 -22.36 -15.21
CA ALA A 522 6.27 -23.09 -14.84
C ALA A 522 7.53 -22.41 -15.38
N ALA A 523 7.50 -21.97 -16.64
CA ALA A 523 8.61 -21.24 -17.25
C ALA A 523 8.91 -19.92 -16.53
N LYS A 524 7.90 -19.09 -16.27
CA LYS A 524 8.07 -17.80 -15.56
C LYS A 524 8.61 -17.97 -14.14
N VAL A 525 8.10 -18.96 -13.40
CA VAL A 525 8.57 -19.26 -12.03
C VAL A 525 10.00 -19.78 -12.06
N ALA A 526 10.33 -20.64 -13.04
CA ALA A 526 11.69 -21.14 -13.23
C ALA A 526 12.69 -20.01 -13.49
N GLU A 527 12.36 -19.07 -14.38
CA GLU A 527 13.20 -17.89 -14.65
C GLU A 527 13.44 -17.05 -13.38
N GLN A 528 12.42 -16.88 -12.54
CA GLN A 528 12.55 -16.13 -11.29
C GLN A 528 13.40 -16.87 -10.23
N ILE A 529 13.28 -18.20 -10.14
CA ILE A 529 14.16 -19.03 -9.29
C ILE A 529 15.62 -18.88 -9.72
N GLU A 530 15.88 -18.93 -11.03
CA GLU A 530 17.23 -18.74 -11.57
C GLU A 530 17.77 -17.33 -11.29
N VAL A 531 16.93 -16.29 -11.32
CA VAL A 531 17.32 -14.95 -10.87
C VAL A 531 17.70 -14.93 -9.39
N CYS A 532 16.92 -15.57 -8.51
CA CYS A 532 17.27 -15.67 -7.09
C CYS A 532 18.66 -16.30 -6.89
N ARG A 533 18.96 -17.38 -7.62
CA ARG A 533 20.26 -18.07 -7.57
C ARG A 533 21.39 -17.22 -8.15
N ALA A 534 21.17 -16.58 -9.30
CA ALA A 534 22.14 -15.70 -9.93
C ALA A 534 22.50 -14.50 -9.03
N GLN A 535 21.52 -13.99 -8.29
CA GLN A 535 21.70 -12.92 -7.30
C GLN A 535 22.30 -13.41 -5.97
N LYS A 536 22.52 -14.72 -5.83
CA LYS A 536 23.01 -15.39 -4.61
C LYS A 536 22.10 -15.16 -3.40
N ALA A 537 20.80 -15.09 -3.64
CA ALA A 537 19.82 -15.08 -2.55
C ALA A 537 19.87 -16.40 -1.77
N PRO A 538 19.51 -16.42 -0.48
CA PRO A 538 19.51 -17.64 0.32
C PRO A 538 18.48 -18.71 -0.11
N GLY A 539 17.56 -18.34 -1.00
CA GLY A 539 16.47 -19.20 -1.45
C GLY A 539 15.35 -18.39 -2.08
N PHE A 540 14.14 -18.94 -2.06
CA PHE A 540 12.91 -18.31 -2.55
C PHE A 540 11.68 -18.83 -1.81
N VAL A 541 10.60 -18.04 -1.82
CA VAL A 541 9.28 -18.47 -1.32
C VAL A 541 8.17 -18.24 -2.35
N ILE A 542 7.38 -19.26 -2.63
CA ILE A 542 6.31 -19.20 -3.62
C ILE A 542 4.96 -18.83 -2.95
N PHE A 543 4.26 -17.82 -3.48
CA PHE A 543 2.90 -17.46 -3.09
C PHE A 543 1.91 -17.80 -4.22
N ARG A 544 1.02 -18.78 -4.10
CA ARG A 544 0.84 -19.72 -2.97
C ARG A 544 0.54 -21.15 -3.44
N LEU A 545 0.93 -22.13 -2.63
CA LEU A 545 1.06 -23.54 -3.00
C LEU A 545 -0.23 -24.20 -3.47
N GLU A 546 -1.35 -23.91 -2.81
CA GLU A 546 -2.64 -24.54 -3.09
C GLU A 546 -3.22 -24.12 -4.46
N GLN A 547 -2.78 -22.97 -4.99
CA GLN A 547 -3.21 -22.45 -6.29
C GLN A 547 -2.33 -22.93 -7.45
N MET A 548 -1.21 -23.61 -7.16
CA MET A 548 -0.35 -24.14 -8.20
C MET A 548 -1.02 -25.35 -8.87
N ALA A 549 -1.10 -25.33 -10.20
CA ALA A 549 -1.55 -26.47 -10.98
C ALA A 549 -0.52 -27.61 -10.94
N ASP A 550 -0.98 -28.86 -10.98
CA ASP A 550 -0.10 -30.04 -10.88
C ASP A 550 0.90 -30.09 -12.04
N VAL A 551 0.50 -29.70 -13.26
CA VAL A 551 1.40 -29.58 -14.42
C VAL A 551 2.52 -28.57 -14.16
N THR A 552 2.22 -27.46 -13.49
CA THR A 552 3.22 -26.47 -13.11
C THR A 552 4.21 -27.05 -12.11
N ALA A 553 3.71 -27.74 -11.08
CA ALA A 553 4.55 -28.37 -10.06
C ALA A 553 5.47 -29.45 -10.66
N GLN A 554 4.92 -30.30 -11.53
CA GLN A 554 5.67 -31.34 -12.23
C GLN A 554 6.79 -30.73 -13.07
N LYS A 555 6.49 -29.73 -13.90
CA LYS A 555 7.51 -29.09 -14.75
C LYS A 555 8.64 -28.44 -13.94
N LEU A 556 8.33 -27.77 -12.84
CA LEU A 556 9.35 -27.21 -11.95
C LEU A 556 10.22 -28.31 -11.34
N SER A 557 9.61 -29.44 -10.94
CA SER A 557 10.32 -30.60 -10.38
C SER A 557 11.23 -31.31 -11.38
N GLU A 558 10.93 -31.22 -12.68
CA GLU A 558 11.73 -31.81 -13.78
C GLU A 558 12.84 -30.85 -14.27
N THR A 559 12.73 -29.55 -13.96
CA THR A 559 13.64 -28.50 -14.43
C THR A 559 14.47 -27.91 -13.28
N VAL A 560 14.09 -26.74 -12.75
CA VAL A 560 14.92 -25.96 -11.83
C VAL A 560 14.94 -26.52 -10.40
N LEU A 561 14.00 -27.40 -10.05
CA LEU A 561 13.93 -28.03 -8.72
C LEU A 561 14.29 -29.52 -8.75
N ARG A 562 15.05 -29.99 -9.74
CA ARG A 562 15.35 -31.42 -9.98
C ARG A 562 16.05 -32.15 -8.84
N GLU A 563 16.98 -31.49 -8.16
CA GLU A 563 17.74 -32.10 -7.06
C GLU A 563 17.27 -31.51 -5.72
N PRO A 564 17.20 -32.30 -4.64
CA PRO A 564 16.92 -31.76 -3.31
C PRO A 564 18.03 -30.79 -2.87
N ALA A 565 17.69 -29.84 -1.99
CA ALA A 565 18.66 -28.97 -1.34
C ALA A 565 18.50 -29.04 0.18
N PRO A 566 19.60 -29.05 0.95
CA PRO A 566 19.55 -28.86 2.39
C PRO A 566 18.81 -27.56 2.74
N ALA A 567 18.03 -27.57 3.81
CA ALA A 567 17.37 -26.37 4.30
C ALA A 567 18.42 -25.32 4.68
N TRP A 568 18.26 -24.12 4.12
CA TRP A 568 19.04 -22.97 4.55
C TRP A 568 18.44 -22.39 5.85
N ARG A 569 19.30 -22.05 6.80
CA ARG A 569 18.98 -21.25 7.97
C ARG A 569 19.96 -20.07 8.06
N PRO A 570 19.52 -18.87 8.45
CA PRO A 570 20.44 -17.76 8.68
C PRO A 570 21.37 -18.10 9.85
N ALA A 571 22.55 -17.49 9.87
CA ALA A 571 23.41 -17.54 11.05
C ALA A 571 22.63 -17.06 12.29
N HIS A 572 22.76 -17.82 13.38
CA HIS A 572 22.08 -17.54 14.65
C HIS A 572 22.27 -16.09 15.07
N ARG A 573 21.19 -15.51 15.62
CA ARG A 573 21.14 -14.11 16.03
C ARG A 573 21.74 -13.87 17.40
#